data_AF-A0A1H2AIZ1-F1
#
_entry.id   AF-A0A1H2AIZ1-F1
#
_cell.length_a   1.000
_cell.length_b   1.000
_cell.length_c   1.000
_cell.angle_alpha   90.00
_cell.angle_beta   90.00
_cell.angle_gamma   90.00
#
_symmetry.space_group_name_H-M   'P 1'
#
loop_
_entity.id
_entity.type
_entity.pdbx_description
1 polymer ?
#
loop_
_entity_poly.entity_id
_entity_poly.type
_entity_poly.pdbx_seq_one_letter_code
_entity_poly.pdbx_strand_id
1 'polypeptide(L)' 'MIQVTRLNGSKLTINALLIELIEETPDTLISMTTGKKMVIQESASVLVGRIIDYQRAIGLTAASVKSAATEE' A
#
# COMPACT_ATOMS: atom_id res chain seq x y z
N MET A 1 2.02 7.97 2.88
CA MET A 1 2.84 7.19 3.83
C MET A 1 1.94 6.21 4.55
N ILE A 2 2.34 4.94 4.68
CA ILE A 2 1.62 3.91 5.45
C ILE A 2 2.54 3.31 6.51
N GLN A 3 1.99 2.95 7.66
CA GLN A 3 2.74 2.25 8.71
C GLN A 3 2.70 0.74 8.46
N VAL A 4 3.82 0.06 8.69
CA VAL A 4 3.95 -1.40 8.65
C VAL A 4 4.83 -1.87 9.81
N THR A 5 4.77 -3.16 10.12
CA THR A 5 5.49 -3.75 11.24
C THR A 5 6.38 -4.88 10.74
N ARG A 6 7.70 -4.83 10.99
CA ARG A 6 8.60 -5.95 10.67
C ARG A 6 8.35 -7.14 11.58
N LEU A 7 8.79 -8.33 11.19
CA LEU A 7 8.72 -9.54 12.02
C LEU A 7 9.36 -9.37 13.42
N ASN A 8 10.36 -8.50 13.56
CA ASN A 8 10.99 -8.20 14.85
C ASN A 8 10.20 -7.21 15.74
N GLY A 9 8.96 -6.85 15.36
CA GLY A 9 8.10 -5.92 16.09
C GLY A 9 8.40 -4.43 15.86
N SER A 10 9.47 -4.09 15.13
CA SER A 10 9.76 -2.68 14.82
C SER A 10 8.74 -2.11 13.84
N LYS A 11 8.22 -0.93 14.17
CA LYS A 11 7.30 -0.17 13.32
C LYS A 11 8.09 0.74 12.40
N LEU A 12 7.67 0.83 11.16
CA LEU A 12 8.22 1.77 10.19
C LEU A 12 7.11 2.37 9.33
N THR A 13 7.40 3.55 8.81
CA THR A 13 6.51 4.26 7.90
C THR A 13 7.14 4.26 6.51
N ILE A 14 6.45 3.70 5.52
CA ILE A 14 6.94 3.56 4.15
C ILE A 14 6.07 4.36 3.17
N ASN A 15 6.67 4.72 2.04
CA ASN A 15 5.94 5.36 0.96
C ASN A 15 5.13 4.32 0.18
N ALA A 16 3.81 4.39 0.30
CA ALA A 16 2.88 3.48 -0.39
C ALA A 16 2.95 3.57 -1.91
N LEU A 17 3.32 4.72 -2.49
CA LEU A 17 3.44 4.90 -3.95
C LEU A 17 4.69 4.25 -4.53
N LEU A 18 5.65 3.87 -3.68
CA LEU A 18 6.90 3.23 -4.10
C LEU A 18 6.90 1.73 -3.81
N ILE A 19 5.79 1.18 -3.34
CA ILE A 19 5.61 -0.27 -3.22
C ILE A 19 5.40 -0.80 -4.63
N GLU A 20 6.26 -1.72 -5.03
CA GLU A 20 6.24 -2.34 -6.35
C GLU A 20 5.48 -3.66 -6.32
N LEU A 21 5.76 -4.49 -5.30
CA LEU A 21 5.24 -5.84 -5.21
C LEU A 21 5.00 -6.23 -3.74
N ILE A 22 3.91 -6.96 -3.51
CA ILE A 22 3.57 -7.58 -2.23
C ILE A 22 3.39 -9.08 -2.50
N GLU A 23 4.20 -9.92 -1.87
CA GLU A 23 4.16 -11.38 -1.98
C GLU A 23 3.91 -11.99 -0.60
N GLU A 24 3.07 -13.03 -0.51
CA GLU A 24 2.72 -13.68 0.76
C GLU A 24 3.15 -15.16 0.72
N THR A 25 4.28 -15.48 1.35
CA THR A 25 4.85 -16.84 1.43
C THR A 25 5.87 -17.00 2.57
N PRO A 26 5.61 -17.79 3.63
CA PRO A 26 4.37 -17.79 4.43
C PRO A 26 4.14 -16.43 5.12
N ASP A 27 5.18 -15.61 5.21
CA ASP A 27 5.14 -14.22 5.67
C ASP A 27 4.96 -13.28 4.47
N THR A 28 4.62 -12.01 4.72
CA THR A 28 4.43 -11.04 3.65
C THR A 28 5.71 -10.23 3.38
N LEU A 29 6.17 -10.25 2.13
CA LEU A 29 7.33 -9.51 1.62
C LEU A 29 6.86 -8.29 0.82
N ILE A 30 7.35 -7.11 1.19
CA ILE A 30 7.22 -5.90 0.38
C ILE A 30 8.51 -5.68 -0.40
N SER A 31 8.40 -5.51 -1.71
CA SER A 31 9.47 -5.00 -2.57
C SER A 31 9.15 -3.57 -3.00
N MET A 32 10.12 -2.69 -2.86
CA MET A 32 10.06 -1.29 -3.26
C MET A 32 10.67 -1.11 -4.65
N THR A 33 10.22 -0.10 -5.40
CA THR A 33 10.79 0.29 -6.71
C THR A 33 12.27 0.66 -6.67
N THR A 34 12.81 0.87 -5.47
CA THR A 34 14.24 1.14 -5.22
C THR A 34 15.08 -0.13 -5.08
N GLY A 35 14.48 -1.32 -5.20
CA GLY A 35 15.11 -2.61 -4.93
C GLY A 35 15.16 -3.00 -3.44
N LYS A 36 14.73 -2.13 -2.52
CA LYS A 36 14.64 -2.45 -1.09
C LYS A 36 13.53 -3.47 -0.85
N LYS A 37 13.84 -4.50 -0.06
CA LYS A 37 12.91 -5.56 0.32
C LYS A 37 12.77 -5.66 1.83
N MET A 38 11.58 -5.98 2.33
CA MET A 38 11.34 -6.15 3.76
C MET A 38 10.18 -7.11 4.03
N VAL A 39 10.38 -7.98 5.02
CA VAL A 39 9.34 -8.88 5.52
C VAL A 39 8.59 -8.20 6.66
N ILE A 40 7.27 -8.23 6.59
CA ILE A 40 6.36 -7.57 7.52
C ILE A 40 5.36 -8.57 8.11
N GLN A 41 4.71 -8.19 9.21
CA GLN A 41 3.75 -9.03 9.92
C GLN A 41 2.33 -8.94 9.35
N GLU A 42 1.98 -7.82 8.72
CA GLU A 42 0.65 -7.65 8.13
C GLU A 42 0.46 -8.54 6.90
N SER A 43 -0.73 -9.11 6.72
CA SER A 43 -1.04 -9.85 5.49
C SER A 43 -1.12 -8.93 4.27
N ALA A 44 -1.01 -9.49 3.07
CA ALA A 44 -1.13 -8.71 1.84
C ALA A 44 -2.46 -7.94 1.78
N SER A 45 -3.55 -8.56 2.23
CA SER A 45 -4.88 -7.94 2.27
C SER A 45 -4.94 -6.64 3.10
N VAL A 46 -4.31 -6.63 4.27
CA VAL A 46 -4.25 -5.45 5.16
C VAL A 46 -3.43 -4.34 4.52
N LEU A 47 -2.30 -4.68 3.90
CA LEU A 47 -1.46 -3.71 3.20
C LEU A 47 -2.19 -3.08 2.02
N VAL A 48 -2.88 -3.90 1.21
CA VAL A 48 -3.67 -3.42 0.07
C VAL A 48 -4.76 -2.45 0.53
N GLY A 49 -5.48 -2.77 1.62
CA GLY A 49 -6.45 -1.85 2.22
C GLY A 49 -5.84 -0.50 2.60
N ARG A 50 -4.71 -0.51 3.33
CA ARG A 50 -3.99 0.71 3.71
C ARG A 50 -3.52 1.52 2.51
N ILE A 51 -3.11 0.85 1.43
CA ILE A 51 -2.69 1.49 0.18
C ILE A 51 -3.88 2.16 -0.50
N ILE A 52 -5.04 1.48 -0.60
CA ILE A 52 -6.27 2.03 -1.18
C ILE A 52 -6.74 3.25 -0.38
N ASP A 53 -6.74 3.16 0.95
CA ASP A 53 -7.13 4.27 1.82
C ASP A 53 -6.19 5.46 1.65
N TYR A 54 -4.88 5.21 1.53
CA TYR A 54 -3.91 6.26 1.23
C TYR A 54 -4.16 6.90 -0.14
N GLN A 55 -4.42 6.11 -1.18
CA GLN A 55 -4.73 6.62 -2.52
C GLN A 55 -6.00 7.48 -2.54
N ARG A 56 -7.04 7.07 -1.79
CA ARG A 56 -8.26 7.86 -1.59
C ARG A 56 -7.97 9.16 -0.87
N ALA A 57 -7.18 9.12 0.21
CA ALA A 57 -6.83 10.29 1.00
C ALA A 57 -6.06 11.35 0.20
N ILE A 58 -5.23 10.95 -0.76
CA ILE A 58 -4.51 11.88 -1.65
C ILE A 58 -5.30 12.24 -2.92
N GLY A 59 -6.56 11.80 -3.05
CA GLY A 59 -7.44 12.12 -4.19
C GLY A 59 -7.14 11.37 -5.48
N LEU A 60 -6.27 10.34 -5.47
CA LEU A 60 -5.87 9.61 -6.67
C LEU A 60 -7.05 8.85 -7.32
N THR A 61 -7.97 8.32 -6.50
CA THR A 61 -9.14 7.57 -6.97
C THR A 61 -10.38 8.43 -7.21
N ALA A 62 -10.37 9.71 -6.83
CA ALA A 62 -11.52 10.60 -6.99
C ALA A 62 -11.63 11.16 -8.42
N ALA A 63 -10.55 11.11 -9.20
CA ALA A 63 -10.49 11.64 -10.57
C ALA A 63 -11.26 10.78 -11.61
N SER A 64 -11.41 9.48 -11.37
CA SER A 64 -12.05 8.55 -12.32
C SER A 64 -13.58 8.48 -12.19
N VAL A 65 -14.16 8.95 -11.09
CA VAL A 65 -15.62 8.89 -10.85
C VAL A 65 -16.36 10.13 -11.38
N LYS A 66 -15.70 11.29 -11.47
CA LYS A 66 -16.36 12.53 -11.96
C LYS A 66 -16.63 12.55 -13.48
N SER A 67 -15.95 11.72 -14.26
CA SER A 67 -16.14 11.66 -15.72
C SER A 67 -17.37 10.84 -16.15
N ALA A 68 -18.02 10.11 -15.23
CA ALA A 68 -19.19 9.28 -15.54
C ALA A 68 -20.52 9.83 -15.00
N ALA A 69 -20.51 10.96 -14.28
CA ALA A 69 -21.68 11.52 -13.62
C ALA A 69 -21.94 13.00 -13.93
N THR A 70 -21.41 13.51 -15.05
CA THR A 70 -21.70 14.87 -15.53
C THR A 70 -22.27 14.81 -16.95
N GLU A 71 -23.38 14.11 -17.10
CA GLU A 71 -24.31 14.22 -18.24
C GLU A 71 -25.73 14.01 -17.69
N GLU A 72 -26.26 15.01 -16.98
CA GLU A 72 -27.70 15.30 -16.86
C GLU A 72 -27.91 16.81 -16.76
#